data_AF-A0A1Y4GEP3-F1
#
_entry.id   AF-A0A1Y4GEP3-F1
#
_cell.length_a   1.000
_cell.length_b   1.000
_cell.length_c   1.000
_cell.angle_alpha   90.00
_cell.angle_beta   90.00
_cell.angle_gamma   90.00
#
_symmetry.space_group_name_H-M   'P 1'
#
loop_
_entity.id
_entity.type
_entity.pdbx_description
1 polymer ?
#
loop_
_entity_poly.entity_id
_entity_poly.type
_entity_poly.pdbx_seq_one_letter_code
_entity_poly.pdbx_strand_id
1 'polypeptide(L)'
;MVAPLEYMGAAASVDVLKRGRALVQEGWELLASPLYGNFKPNQQPYRTLILRKNNGPTGLPDIQSLSLIEDAVRFYENSHHIMPPGGLADNIEKDFRYMDVVLLEETFRQYGLLTSPVKSYSEVVDR
;
A
#
# COMPACT_ATOMS: atom_id res chain seq x y z
N MET A 1 14.92 12.95 0.89
CA MET A 1 13.70 13.78 1.06
C MET A 1 12.53 12.83 0.95
N VAL A 2 11.72 12.70 2.01
CA VAL A 2 10.49 11.88 1.98
C VAL A 2 9.44 12.69 1.21
N ALA A 3 8.79 12.07 0.23
CA ALA A 3 7.68 12.71 -0.48
C ALA A 3 6.48 12.84 0.46
N PRO A 4 5.60 13.84 0.28
CA PRO A 4 4.39 13.94 1.08
C PRO A 4 3.50 12.71 0.89
N LEU A 5 2.77 12.32 1.96
CA LEU A 5 1.73 11.31 1.91
C LEU A 5 0.68 11.73 0.88
N GLU A 6 0.47 10.90 -0.14
CA GLU A 6 -0.63 11.05 -1.08
C GLU A 6 -1.77 10.14 -0.68
N TYR A 7 -2.91 10.72 -0.31
CA TYR A 7 -4.11 9.96 0.01
C TYR A 7 -5.06 9.92 -1.19
N MET A 8 -5.35 8.71 -1.67
CA MET A 8 -6.24 8.48 -2.81
C MET A 8 -7.67 8.14 -2.38
N GLY A 9 -8.32 9.04 -1.64
CA GLY A 9 -9.78 9.07 -1.34
C GLY A 9 -10.56 7.75 -1.43
N ALA A 10 -11.69 7.78 -2.14
CA ALA A 10 -12.56 6.62 -2.38
C ALA A 10 -12.02 5.66 -3.47
N ALA A 11 -10.71 5.69 -3.74
CA ALA A 11 -10.11 4.85 -4.75
C ALA A 11 -10.01 3.41 -4.24
N ALA A 12 -10.21 2.44 -5.13
CA ALA A 12 -10.04 1.04 -4.77
C ALA A 12 -8.54 0.70 -4.71
N SER A 13 -8.19 -0.40 -4.05
CA SER A 13 -6.80 -0.87 -3.94
C SER A 13 -6.07 -0.98 -5.29
N VAL A 14 -6.79 -1.29 -6.36
CA VAL A 14 -6.23 -1.33 -7.73
C VAL A 14 -5.76 0.05 -8.23
N ASP A 15 -6.43 1.12 -7.85
CA ASP A 15 -6.08 2.48 -8.26
C ASP A 15 -4.78 2.93 -7.59
N VAL A 16 -4.60 2.57 -6.31
CA VAL A 16 -3.33 2.77 -5.59
C VAL A 16 -2.20 2.01 -6.27
N LEU A 17 -2.43 0.75 -6.66
CA LEU A 17 -1.44 -0.06 -7.39
C LEU A 17 -1.09 0.56 -8.75
N LYS A 18 -2.09 1.05 -9.50
CA LYS A 18 -1.88 1.74 -10.78
C LYS A 18 -1.09 3.02 -10.62
N ARG A 19 -1.35 3.80 -9.56
CA ARG A 19 -0.57 5.00 -9.25
C ARG A 19 0.86 4.65 -8.87
N GLY A 20 1.05 3.63 -8.03
CA GLY A 20 2.37 3.10 -7.70
C GLY A 20 3.15 2.66 -8.95
N ARG A 21 2.50 1.97 -9.89
CA ARG A 21 3.10 1.55 -11.16
C ARG A 21 3.61 2.75 -11.97
N ALA A 22 2.80 3.80 -12.10
CA ALA A 22 3.22 5.01 -12.83
C ALA A 22 4.48 5.61 -12.19
N LEU A 23 4.52 5.72 -10.86
CA LEU A 23 5.70 6.22 -10.14
C LEU A 23 6.91 5.29 -10.34
N VAL A 24 6.74 3.97 -10.25
CA VAL A 24 7.85 3.03 -10.48
C VAL A 24 8.42 3.16 -11.90
N GLN A 25 7.56 3.34 -12.91
CA GLN A 25 7.97 3.61 -14.29
C GLN A 25 8.72 4.95 -14.44
N GLU A 26 8.45 5.93 -13.58
CA GLU A 26 9.18 7.20 -13.48
C GLU A 26 10.49 7.11 -12.68
N GLY A 27 10.89 5.90 -12.26
CA GLY A 27 12.15 5.68 -11.53
C GLY A 27 12.00 5.64 -10.01
N TRP A 28 10.79 5.47 -9.48
CA TRP A 28 10.62 5.20 -8.04
C TRP A 28 10.84 3.72 -7.74
N GLU A 29 11.24 3.44 -6.51
CA GLU A 29 11.53 2.10 -6.00
C GLU A 29 10.50 1.71 -4.94
N LEU A 30 10.00 0.47 -4.99
CA LEU A 30 9.16 -0.12 -3.96
C LEU A 30 9.99 -0.55 -2.76
N LEU A 31 9.60 -0.06 -1.58
CA LEU A 31 10.26 -0.39 -0.32
C LEU A 31 9.60 -1.56 0.42
N ALA A 32 8.39 -1.93 0.02
CA ALA A 32 7.66 -3.09 0.51
C ALA A 32 6.92 -3.79 -0.65
N SER A 33 6.63 -5.08 -0.45
CA SER A 33 5.79 -5.84 -1.39
C SER A 33 4.45 -5.13 -1.59
N PRO A 34 3.99 -4.96 -2.85
CA PRO A 34 2.67 -4.39 -3.14
C PRO A 34 1.51 -5.33 -2.78
N LEU A 35 1.81 -6.62 -2.54
CA LEU A 35 0.85 -7.64 -2.09
C LEU A 35 1.14 -8.05 -0.65
N TYR A 36 0.09 -8.20 0.16
CA TYR A 36 0.23 -8.76 1.51
C TYR A 36 -0.15 -10.23 1.49
N GLY A 37 0.84 -11.11 1.48
CA GLY A 37 0.67 -12.56 1.63
C GLY A 37 -0.45 -13.17 0.78
N ASN A 38 -1.27 -14.03 1.40
CA ASN A 38 -2.35 -14.79 0.75
C ASN A 38 -3.73 -14.10 0.83
N PHE A 39 -3.78 -12.82 1.18
CA PHE A 39 -5.04 -12.10 1.27
C PHE A 39 -5.60 -11.83 -0.12
N LYS A 40 -6.91 -12.02 -0.28
CA LYS A 40 -7.60 -11.77 -1.54
C LYS A 40 -7.93 -10.29 -1.70
N PRO A 41 -8.09 -9.76 -2.93
CA PRO A 41 -8.47 -8.37 -3.18
C PRO A 41 -9.76 -7.92 -2.47
N ASN A 42 -10.74 -8.80 -2.30
CA ASN A 42 -11.96 -8.51 -1.55
C ASN A 42 -11.79 -8.49 -0.02
N GLN A 43 -10.61 -8.85 0.49
CA GLN A 43 -10.24 -8.79 1.91
C GLN A 43 -9.29 -7.62 2.21
N GLN A 44 -9.04 -6.75 1.22
CA GLN A 44 -8.07 -5.67 1.29
C GLN A 44 -8.62 -4.41 0.63
N PRO A 45 -9.65 -3.79 1.23
CA PRO A 45 -10.23 -2.56 0.69
C PRO A 45 -9.32 -1.34 0.82
N TYR A 46 -8.36 -1.40 1.75
CA TYR A 46 -7.30 -0.42 1.91
C TYR A 46 -5.98 -0.97 1.38
N ARG A 47 -5.17 -0.06 0.82
CA ARG A 47 -3.85 -0.37 0.27
C ARG A 47 -2.92 0.80 0.51
N THR A 48 -1.78 0.54 1.12
CA THR A 48 -0.67 1.49 1.19
C THR A 48 0.54 0.98 0.40
N LEU A 49 1.18 1.87 -0.35
CA LEU A 49 2.47 1.63 -1.00
C LEU A 49 3.52 2.57 -0.41
N ILE A 50 4.71 2.04 -0.15
CA ILE A 50 5.85 2.80 0.34
C ILE A 50 6.89 2.85 -0.77
N LEU A 51 7.15 4.05 -1.28
CA LEU A 51 8.02 4.29 -2.41
C LEU A 51 9.18 5.21 -2.03
N ARG A 52 10.35 4.93 -2.56
CA ARG A 52 11.52 5.81 -2.49
C ARG A 52 11.80 6.37 -3.87
N LYS A 53 11.97 7.69 -3.97
CA LYS A 53 12.47 8.30 -5.20
C LYS A 53 13.92 7.86 -5.38
N ASN A 54 14.19 7.08 -6.42
CA ASN A 54 15.55 6.72 -6.77
C ASN A 54 16.14 7.86 -7.60
N ASN A 55 17.20 8.49 -7.09
CA ASN A 55 17.96 9.52 -7.81
C ASN A 55 19.20 8.92 -8.49
N GLY A 56 19.20 7.61 -8.74
CA GLY A 56 20.33 6.90 -9.35
C GLY A 56 20.73 7.53 -10.70
N PRO A 57 22.04 7.49 -11.03
CA PRO A 57 22.62 8.29 -12.12
C PRO A 57 22.08 7.95 -13.52
N THR A 58 21.40 6.81 -13.67
CA THR A 58 20.88 6.32 -14.96
C THR A 58 19.44 6.74 -15.24
N GLY A 59 18.67 7.17 -14.22
CA GLY A 59 17.23 7.46 -14.36
C GLY A 59 16.37 6.25 -14.76
N LEU A 60 16.94 5.04 -14.72
CA LEU A 60 16.24 3.82 -15.12
C LEU A 60 15.36 3.28 -13.97
N PRO A 61 14.18 2.72 -14.27
CA PRO A 61 13.33 2.06 -13.28
C PRO A 61 14.04 0.90 -12.58
N ASP A 62 13.74 0.71 -11.29
CA ASP A 62 14.13 -0.53 -10.60
C ASP A 62 13.33 -1.71 -11.18
N ILE A 63 14.04 -2.64 -11.83
CA ILE A 63 13.41 -3.76 -12.56
C ILE A 63 12.63 -4.68 -11.61
N GLN A 64 13.11 -4.86 -10.39
CA GLN A 64 12.40 -5.68 -9.40
C GLN A 64 11.09 -5.02 -8.98
N SER A 65 11.12 -3.73 -8.65
CA SER A 65 9.93 -2.93 -8.38
C SER A 65 8.94 -2.97 -9.54
N LEU A 66 9.43 -2.83 -10.77
CA LEU A 66 8.58 -2.86 -11.96
C LEU A 66 7.90 -4.22 -12.14
N SER A 67 8.63 -5.33 -11.97
CA SER A 67 8.04 -6.67 -12.02
C SER A 67 6.97 -6.86 -10.95
N LEU A 68 7.28 -6.53 -9.70
CA LEU A 68 6.38 -6.73 -8.56
C LEU A 68 5.09 -5.91 -8.69
N ILE A 69 5.19 -4.66 -9.13
CA ILE A 69 4.00 -3.80 -9.26
C ILE A 69 3.14 -4.21 -10.46
N GLU A 70 3.72 -4.63 -11.58
CA GLU A 70 2.97 -5.13 -12.73
C GLU A 70 2.21 -6.43 -12.39
N ASP A 71 2.86 -7.35 -11.67
CA ASP A 71 2.22 -8.58 -11.22
C ASP A 71 1.08 -8.29 -10.25
N ALA A 72 1.25 -7.35 -9.32
CA ALA A 72 0.20 -6.93 -8.40
C ALA A 72 -0.98 -6.27 -9.12
N VAL A 73 -0.72 -5.37 -10.08
CA VAL A 73 -1.79 -4.74 -10.88
C VAL A 73 -2.57 -5.81 -11.66
N ARG A 74 -1.87 -6.72 -12.35
CA ARG A 74 -2.52 -7.83 -13.08
C ARG A 74 -3.34 -8.73 -12.17
N PHE A 75 -2.85 -9.03 -10.98
CA PHE A 75 -3.58 -9.84 -10.00
C PHE A 75 -4.89 -9.16 -9.59
N TYR A 76 -4.87 -7.84 -9.34
CA TYR A 76 -6.07 -7.09 -8.97
C TYR A 76 -7.03 -6.90 -10.14
N GLU A 77 -6.54 -6.56 -11.34
CA GLU A 77 -7.38 -6.37 -12.54
C GLU A 77 -8.11 -7.64 -12.96
N ASN A 78 -7.52 -8.81 -12.73
CA ASN A 78 -8.14 -10.10 -13.02
C ASN A 78 -9.07 -10.60 -11.90
N SER A 79 -9.19 -9.87 -10.79
CA SER A 79 -10.05 -10.27 -9.67
C SER A 79 -11.50 -9.90 -9.94
N HIS A 80 -12.39 -10.89 -9.80
CA HIS A 80 -13.83 -10.68 -9.99
C HIS A 80 -14.49 -9.80 -8.91
N HIS A 81 -13.83 -9.65 -7.75
CA HIS A 81 -14.38 -8.92 -6.61
C HIS A 81 -13.27 -8.09 -5.97
N ILE A 82 -13.25 -6.80 -6.28
CA ILE A 82 -12.47 -5.81 -5.55
C ILE A 82 -13.43 -5.09 -4.62
N MET A 83 -13.09 -5.04 -3.33
CA MET A 83 -13.89 -4.35 -2.34
C MET A 83 -13.40 -2.90 -2.25
N PRO A 84 -14.23 -1.89 -2.55
CA PRO A 84 -13.87 -0.49 -2.31
C PRO A 84 -13.97 -0.15 -0.82
N PRO A 85 -13.24 0.87 -0.34
CA PRO A 85 -13.39 1.37 1.02
C PRO A 85 -14.77 2.01 1.23
N GLY A 86 -15.33 1.89 2.44
CA GLY A 86 -16.59 2.51 2.84
C GLY A 86 -17.85 1.71 2.45
N GLY A 87 -17.68 0.43 2.08
CA GLY A 87 -18.78 -0.47 1.73
C GLY A 87 -19.27 -1.32 2.90
N LEU A 88 -18.60 -1.27 4.06
CA LEU A 88 -18.86 -2.13 5.21
C LEU A 88 -19.24 -1.34 6.45
N ALA A 89 -19.69 -2.05 7.49
CA ALA A 89 -19.91 -1.47 8.80
C ALA A 89 -18.62 -0.87 9.38
N ASP A 90 -18.73 0.25 10.10
CA ASP A 90 -17.60 1.04 10.58
C ASP A 90 -16.56 0.23 11.37
N ASN A 91 -17.01 -0.73 12.18
CA ASN A 91 -16.12 -1.62 12.93
C ASN A 91 -15.27 -2.50 12.00
N ILE A 92 -15.87 -3.03 10.93
CA ILE A 92 -15.17 -3.84 9.94
C ILE A 92 -14.20 -2.97 9.12
N GLU A 93 -14.60 -1.74 8.76
CA GLU A 93 -13.70 -0.78 8.10
C GLU A 93 -12.52 -0.38 9.01
N LYS A 94 -12.74 -0.25 10.33
CA LYS A 94 -11.65 -0.03 11.30
C LYS A 94 -10.65 -1.20 11.28
N ASP A 95 -11.13 -2.44 11.21
CA ASP A 95 -10.28 -3.64 11.18
C ASP A 95 -9.39 -3.68 9.94
N PHE A 96 -9.95 -3.41 8.76
CA PHE A 96 -9.17 -3.41 7.52
C PHE A 96 -8.15 -2.27 7.47
N ARG A 97 -8.48 -1.07 7.97
CA ARG A 97 -7.51 0.04 8.10
C ARG A 97 -6.36 -0.30 9.04
N TYR A 98 -6.69 -0.88 10.19
CA TYR A 98 -5.68 -1.32 11.16
C TYR A 98 -4.77 -2.37 10.54
N MET A 99 -5.34 -3.35 9.84
CA MET A 99 -4.59 -4.41 9.17
C MET A 99 -3.62 -3.86 8.11
N ASP A 100 -4.05 -2.92 7.26
CA ASP A 100 -3.19 -2.28 6.23
C ASP A 100 -1.94 -1.63 6.86
N VAL A 101 -2.13 -0.89 7.96
CA VAL A 101 -1.02 -0.20 8.66
C VAL A 101 -0.09 -1.18 9.37
N VAL A 102 -0.64 -2.18 10.08
CA VAL A 102 0.17 -3.14 10.84
C VAL A 102 1.02 -4.02 9.94
N LEU A 103 0.51 -4.40 8.77
CA LEU A 103 1.27 -5.18 7.78
C LEU A 103 2.49 -4.43 7.24
N LEU A 104 2.51 -3.09 7.35
CA LEU A 104 3.60 -2.23 6.94
C LEU A 104 4.40 -1.63 8.10
N GLU A 105 4.07 -1.94 9.35
CA GLU A 105 4.69 -1.32 10.52
C GLU A 105 6.21 -1.45 10.49
N GLU A 106 6.72 -2.65 10.19
CA GLU A 106 8.16 -2.90 10.14
C GLU A 106 8.82 -2.09 9.03
N THR A 107 8.20 -1.99 7.85
CA THR A 107 8.71 -1.14 6.77
C THR A 107 8.71 0.32 7.18
N PHE A 108 7.62 0.83 7.78
CA PHE A 108 7.57 2.20 8.26
C PHE A 108 8.68 2.49 9.28
N ARG A 109 8.95 1.56 10.19
CA ARG A 109 10.03 1.66 11.18
C ARG A 109 11.41 1.65 10.54
N GLN A 110 11.66 0.68 9.66
CA GLN A 110 12.93 0.52 8.94
C GLN A 110 13.33 1.80 8.18
N TYR A 111 12.34 2.49 7.59
CA TYR A 111 12.57 3.71 6.81
C TYR A 111 12.31 5.02 7.59
N GLY A 112 12.10 4.95 8.91
CA GLY A 112 11.92 6.13 9.76
C GLY A 112 10.67 6.96 9.45
N LEU A 113 9.62 6.33 8.90
CA LEU A 113 8.35 6.95 8.55
C LEU A 113 7.37 6.99 9.74
N LEU A 114 7.60 6.16 10.76
CA LEU A 114 6.91 6.22 12.05
C LEU A 114 7.88 6.61 13.15
N THR A 115 7.51 7.63 13.93
CA THR A 115 8.28 8.09 15.10
C THR A 115 7.80 7.46 16.41
N SER A 116 6.72 6.69 16.37
CA SER A 116 6.14 5.97 17.52
C SER A 116 5.52 4.66 17.03
N PRO A 117 5.44 3.63 17.88
CA PRO A 117 4.79 2.37 17.53
C PRO A 117 3.35 2.59 17.07
N VAL A 118 2.87 1.74 16.17
CA VAL A 118 1.43 1.70 15.86
C VAL A 118 0.69 1.35 17.14
N LYS A 119 -0.36 2.10 17.46
CA LYS A 119 -1.20 1.82 18.63
C LYS A 119 -1.72 0.39 18.56
N SER A 120 -1.80 -0.29 19.69
CA SER A 120 -2.39 -1.62 19.74
C SER A 120 -3.86 -1.59 19.30
N TYR A 121 -4.35 -2.72 18.79
CA TYR A 121 -5.71 -2.83 18.28
C TYR A 121 -6.78 -2.35 19.29
N SER A 122 -6.64 -2.71 20.57
CA SER A 122 -7.55 -2.27 21.63
C SER A 122 -7.57 -0.73 21.78
N GLU A 123 -6.41 -0.07 21.70
CA GLU A 123 -6.33 1.40 21.77
C GLU A 123 -6.96 2.12 20.56
N VAL A 124 -7.13 1.42 19.44
CA VAL A 124 -7.74 1.94 18.20
C VAL A 124 -9.25 1.70 18.16
N VAL A 125 -9.71 0.56 18.71
CA VAL A 125 -11.11 0.13 18.63
C VAL A 125 -11.94 0.61 19.82
N ASP A 126 -11.35 0.76 21.01
CA ASP A 126 -12.04 1.24 22.21
C ASP A 126 -12.24 2.77 22.24
N ARG A 127 -12.20 3.44 21.08
CA ARG A 127 -12.40 4.88 20.87
C ARG A 127 -13.42 5.20 19.79
#